data_AF-A0A9D7LIE1-F1
#
_entry.id   AF-A0A9D7LIE1-F1
#
_cell.length_a   1.000
_cell.length_b   1.000
_cell.length_c   1.000
_cell.angle_alpha   90.00
_cell.angle_beta   90.00
_cell.angle_gamma   90.00
#
_symmetry.space_group_name_H-M   'P 1'
#
loop_
_entity.id
_entity.type
_entity.pdbx_description
1 polymer ?
#
loop_
_entity_poly.entity_id
_entity_poly.type
_entity_poly.pdbx_seq_one_letter_code
_entity_poly.pdbx_strand_id
1 'polypeptide(L)'
;MTSRVITDPLVAYAARLHAAIGSGHHVASPLGAWMVLALLARADDSDGQSAAAEQLAVALGTDLDTAASMTDQLLASPHPALRSAAVAWLEPTCETARMRAYLDALPIENAPMPTQEEADAWASDHTDGMVKEFPIDLERVTALFTLATALVTKVVWLTPLAEVPAAHLGPGPFADLLTRALQAHASAHHRLTISDSAVGPVAVHEAMADGLRVVSVSADPAHSPADVLAAAHEIALEGARPTDLHALPVGRGHSWLISESRGPVKDPSGREARIPHATLPAWSASSSHDLVELGSDLGFTAAGTMLRALLDTAAVDVAAQTAVARFHAKGFEAAAVTAYAAARTGAPRLAPEGIIRTVVLRFGHPYAVVAVATAPDGTDHAWDGIPAFSAWVAQPEEPA
;
A
#
# COMPACT_ATOMS: atom_id res chain seq x y z
N MET A 1 22.42 -4.34 -0.40
CA MET A 1 22.06 -4.98 -1.69
C MET A 1 20.62 -4.56 -1.94
N THR A 2 20.31 -3.93 -3.07
CA THR A 2 19.15 -3.02 -3.17
C THR A 2 17.79 -3.71 -3.03
N SER A 3 16.87 -3.04 -2.34
CA SER A 3 15.43 -3.34 -2.18
C SER A 3 14.72 -3.84 -3.44
N ARG A 4 15.15 -3.34 -4.61
CA ARG A 4 14.77 -3.79 -5.96
C ARG A 4 14.71 -5.31 -6.17
N VAL A 5 15.50 -6.11 -5.45
CA VAL A 5 15.51 -7.58 -5.62
C VAL A 5 14.15 -8.21 -5.33
N ILE A 6 13.40 -7.66 -4.36
CA ILE A 6 12.07 -8.20 -3.97
C ILE A 6 10.90 -7.36 -4.51
N THR A 7 11.16 -6.23 -5.15
CA THR A 7 10.11 -5.33 -5.65
C THR A 7 9.21 -6.02 -6.67
N ASP A 8 9.76 -6.61 -7.74
CA ASP A 8 8.95 -7.27 -8.78
C ASP A 8 8.23 -8.53 -8.24
N PRO A 9 8.87 -9.43 -7.46
CA PRO A 9 8.17 -10.52 -6.76
C PRO A 9 7.01 -10.05 -5.89
N LEU A 10 7.20 -8.96 -5.14
CA LEU A 10 6.18 -8.42 -4.24
C LEU A 10 5.00 -7.79 -4.99
N VAL A 11 5.22 -7.17 -6.16
CA VAL A 11 4.12 -6.71 -7.04
C VAL A 11 3.32 -7.90 -7.59
N ALA A 12 4.01 -8.95 -8.04
CA ALA A 12 3.33 -10.17 -8.51
C ALA A 12 2.57 -10.90 -7.39
N TYR A 13 3.05 -10.80 -6.15
CA TYR A 13 2.33 -11.26 -4.96
C TYR A 13 1.10 -10.38 -4.66
N ALA A 14 1.26 -9.05 -4.65
CA ALA A 14 0.18 -8.09 -4.44
C ALA A 14 -0.97 -8.27 -5.44
N ALA A 15 -0.66 -8.48 -6.72
CA ALA A 15 -1.66 -8.72 -7.76
C ALA A 15 -2.51 -9.98 -7.47
N ARG A 16 -1.88 -11.09 -7.05
CA ARG A 16 -2.58 -12.32 -6.65
C ARG A 16 -3.42 -12.11 -5.39
N LEU A 17 -2.87 -11.47 -4.36
CA LEU A 17 -3.58 -11.19 -3.11
C LEU A 17 -4.83 -10.34 -3.33
N HIS A 18 -4.73 -9.25 -4.10
CA HIS A 18 -5.88 -8.41 -4.42
C HIS A 18 -6.91 -9.10 -5.31
N ALA A 19 -6.49 -9.95 -6.26
CA ALA A 19 -7.41 -10.74 -7.06
C ALA A 19 -8.20 -11.74 -6.20
N ALA A 20 -7.59 -12.32 -5.17
CA ALA A 20 -8.25 -13.21 -4.21
C ALA A 20 -9.23 -12.45 -3.28
N ILE A 21 -8.85 -11.26 -2.78
CA ILE A 21 -9.73 -10.42 -1.94
C ILE A 21 -10.95 -9.90 -2.72
N GLY A 22 -10.77 -9.60 -4.01
CA GLY A 22 -11.86 -9.22 -4.92
C GLY A 22 -12.13 -7.71 -5.00
N SER A 23 -13.37 -7.35 -5.33
CA SER A 23 -13.74 -6.01 -5.81
C SER A 23 -14.38 -5.07 -4.76
N GLY A 24 -14.60 -5.55 -3.54
CA GLY A 24 -15.12 -4.74 -2.42
C GLY A 24 -14.11 -3.70 -1.94
N HIS A 25 -14.55 -2.72 -1.14
CA HIS A 25 -13.61 -1.80 -0.49
C HIS A 25 -12.71 -2.57 0.48
N HIS A 26 -11.39 -2.46 0.32
CA HIS A 26 -10.44 -3.17 1.15
C HIS A 26 -9.06 -2.49 1.17
N VAL A 27 -8.26 -2.84 2.17
CA VAL A 27 -6.81 -2.59 2.22
C VAL A 27 -6.09 -3.91 2.54
N ALA A 28 -4.90 -4.09 1.99
CA ALA A 28 -4.01 -5.19 2.32
C ALA A 28 -2.58 -4.69 2.53
N SER A 29 -1.77 -5.52 3.20
CA SER A 29 -0.32 -5.42 3.16
C SER A 29 0.24 -6.67 2.45
N PRO A 30 0.45 -6.61 1.13
CA PRO A 30 1.17 -7.66 0.41
C PRO A 30 2.52 -7.96 1.05
N LEU A 31 3.23 -6.92 1.54
CA LEU A 31 4.50 -7.05 2.24
C LEU A 31 4.36 -7.88 3.51
N GLY A 32 3.37 -7.58 4.37
CA GLY A 32 3.18 -8.30 5.63
C GLY A 32 2.92 -9.80 5.43
N ALA A 33 2.09 -10.15 4.45
CA ALA A 33 1.80 -11.53 4.09
C ALA A 33 3.02 -12.25 3.46
N TRP A 34 3.75 -11.55 2.59
CA TRP A 34 4.98 -12.07 1.99
C TRP A 34 6.10 -12.29 3.03
N MET A 35 6.25 -11.39 4.02
CA MET A 35 7.19 -11.53 5.13
C MET A 35 6.86 -12.73 6.03
N VAL A 36 5.58 -13.03 6.28
CA VAL A 36 5.18 -14.26 6.99
C VAL A 36 5.69 -15.48 6.23
N LEU A 37 5.40 -15.58 4.93
CA LEU A 37 5.85 -16.70 4.09
C LEU A 37 7.38 -16.83 4.03
N ALA A 38 8.10 -15.72 3.99
CA ALA A 38 9.56 -15.69 3.97
C ALA A 38 10.20 -16.12 5.31
N LEU A 39 9.55 -15.85 6.44
CA LEU A 39 9.94 -16.39 7.75
C LEU A 39 9.64 -17.89 7.82
N LEU A 40 8.46 -18.33 7.35
CA LEU A 40 8.09 -19.75 7.27
C LEU A 40 8.96 -20.55 6.31
N ALA A 41 9.55 -19.92 5.29
CA ALA A 41 10.48 -20.56 4.36
C ALA A 41 11.69 -21.19 5.07
N ARG A 42 12.09 -20.64 6.22
CA ARG A 42 13.19 -21.16 7.07
C ARG A 42 12.84 -22.48 7.77
N ALA A 43 11.60 -22.95 7.67
CA ALA A 43 11.19 -24.28 8.10
C ALA A 43 11.59 -25.38 7.10
N ASP A 44 12.16 -25.04 5.93
CA ASP A 44 12.68 -26.03 4.99
C ASP A 44 13.93 -26.72 5.54
N ASP A 45 13.88 -28.04 5.66
CA ASP A 45 15.04 -28.90 5.90
C ASP A 45 15.51 -29.64 4.64
N SER A 46 14.90 -29.33 3.48
CA SER A 46 15.07 -30.06 2.21
C SER A 46 16.01 -29.41 1.19
N ASP A 47 16.65 -28.29 1.51
CA ASP A 47 17.53 -27.54 0.61
C ASP A 47 16.81 -27.17 -0.71
N GLY A 48 15.56 -26.71 -0.58
CA GLY A 48 14.66 -26.32 -1.66
C GLY A 48 14.03 -27.47 -2.47
N GLN A 49 14.33 -28.73 -2.16
CA GLN A 49 14.00 -29.88 -3.01
C GLN A 49 12.61 -30.51 -2.74
N SER A 50 11.90 -30.07 -1.69
CA SER A 50 10.53 -30.52 -1.45
C SER A 50 9.53 -29.80 -2.36
N ALA A 51 8.47 -30.50 -2.77
CA ALA A 51 7.39 -29.89 -3.57
C ALA A 51 6.68 -28.73 -2.83
N ALA A 52 6.75 -28.69 -1.48
CA ALA A 52 6.27 -27.57 -0.69
C ALA A 52 7.21 -26.36 -0.79
N ALA A 53 8.53 -26.56 -0.71
CA ALA A 53 9.51 -25.52 -0.93
C ALA A 53 9.43 -24.91 -2.35
N GLU A 54 9.27 -25.76 -3.38
CA GLU A 54 9.05 -25.30 -4.76
C GLU A 54 7.77 -24.43 -4.89
N GLN A 55 6.65 -24.87 -4.32
CA GLN A 55 5.39 -24.11 -4.32
C GLN A 55 5.52 -22.79 -3.54
N LEU A 56 6.23 -22.79 -2.42
CA LEU A 56 6.46 -21.59 -1.61
C LEU A 56 7.36 -20.59 -2.35
N ALA A 57 8.39 -21.04 -3.05
CA ALA A 57 9.23 -20.18 -3.89
C ALA A 57 8.44 -19.56 -5.06
N VAL A 58 7.53 -20.32 -5.68
CA VAL A 58 6.60 -19.81 -6.72
C VAL A 58 5.58 -18.82 -6.13
N ALA A 59 5.14 -19.02 -4.88
CA ALA A 59 4.31 -18.05 -4.17
C ALA A 59 5.08 -16.75 -3.90
N LEU A 60 6.29 -16.85 -3.31
CA LEU A 60 7.16 -15.71 -3.00
C LEU A 60 7.68 -14.98 -4.25
N GLY A 61 7.76 -15.66 -5.40
CA GLY A 61 8.31 -15.12 -6.65
C GLY A 61 9.85 -15.06 -6.67
N THR A 62 10.52 -15.69 -5.70
CA THR A 62 11.98 -15.73 -5.53
C THR A 62 12.35 -16.97 -4.71
N ASP A 63 13.63 -17.32 -4.63
CA ASP A 63 14.10 -18.43 -3.81
C ASP A 63 13.96 -18.15 -2.30
N LEU A 64 13.88 -19.24 -1.51
CA LEU A 64 13.58 -19.19 -0.08
C LEU A 64 14.64 -18.42 0.72
N ASP A 65 15.93 -18.62 0.39
CA ASP A 65 17.05 -17.94 1.04
C ASP A 65 17.02 -16.42 0.78
N THR A 66 16.77 -16.01 -0.47
CA THR A 66 16.61 -14.58 -0.82
C THR A 66 15.41 -13.97 -0.10
N ALA A 67 14.29 -14.70 -0.03
CA ALA A 67 13.09 -14.22 0.67
C ALA A 67 13.36 -14.00 2.18
N ALA A 68 13.94 -15.00 2.83
CA ALA A 68 14.30 -14.95 4.24
C ALA A 68 15.33 -13.83 4.51
N SER A 69 16.43 -13.78 3.75
CA SER A 69 17.50 -12.78 3.89
C SER A 69 17.01 -11.33 3.72
N MET A 70 16.03 -11.11 2.85
CA MET A 70 15.43 -9.78 2.67
C MET A 70 14.47 -9.41 3.80
N THR A 71 13.74 -10.38 4.34
CA THR A 71 12.89 -10.19 5.53
C THR A 71 13.74 -9.90 6.77
N ASP A 72 14.85 -10.64 6.96
CA ASP A 72 15.85 -10.38 8.00
C ASP A 72 16.40 -8.94 7.90
N GLN A 73 16.72 -8.45 6.69
CA GLN A 73 17.21 -7.09 6.45
C GLN A 73 16.18 -5.99 6.77
N LEU A 74 14.91 -6.21 6.41
CA LEU A 74 13.82 -5.28 6.71
C LEU A 74 13.55 -5.18 8.21
N LEU A 75 13.48 -6.32 8.91
CA LEU A 75 13.28 -6.40 10.36
C LEU A 75 14.47 -5.84 11.15
N ALA A 76 15.70 -6.09 10.70
CA ALA A 76 16.92 -5.54 11.31
C ALA A 76 17.09 -4.02 11.07
N SER A 77 16.32 -3.43 10.15
CA SER A 77 16.38 -2.00 9.80
C SER A 77 15.00 -1.33 9.92
N PRO A 78 14.42 -1.19 11.14
CA PRO A 78 13.08 -0.62 11.32
C PRO A 78 12.95 0.76 10.70
N HIS A 79 11.88 0.99 9.95
CA HIS A 79 11.68 2.23 9.20
C HIS A 79 10.87 3.25 10.01
N PRO A 80 11.28 4.54 10.07
CA PRO A 80 10.65 5.52 10.97
C PRO A 80 9.18 5.81 10.66
N ALA A 81 8.73 5.63 9.42
CA ALA A 81 7.34 5.82 9.01
C ALA A 81 6.51 4.52 9.09
N LEU A 82 7.16 3.36 9.28
CA LEU A 82 6.56 2.03 9.17
C LEU A 82 7.02 1.18 10.36
N ARG A 83 6.17 1.10 11.38
CA ARG A 83 6.34 0.11 12.45
C ARG A 83 6.11 -1.27 11.84
N SER A 84 7.12 -2.13 11.98
CA SER A 84 7.06 -3.55 11.66
C SER A 84 7.32 -4.35 12.92
N ALA A 85 6.38 -5.22 13.30
CA ALA A 85 6.56 -6.22 14.33
C ALA A 85 6.23 -7.61 13.78
N ALA A 86 6.83 -8.63 14.36
CA ALA A 86 6.56 -10.02 14.03
C ALA A 86 6.76 -10.87 15.28
N VAL A 87 5.93 -11.89 15.45
CA VAL A 87 5.99 -12.79 16.61
C VAL A 87 5.62 -14.21 16.21
N ALA A 88 6.35 -15.19 16.77
CA ALA A 88 6.03 -16.60 16.68
C ALA A 88 5.50 -17.13 18.02
N TRP A 89 4.34 -17.75 18.00
CA TRP A 89 3.72 -18.38 19.16
C TRP A 89 3.64 -19.89 18.97
N LEU A 90 4.00 -20.65 20.01
CA LEU A 90 4.00 -22.11 20.00
C LEU A 90 3.23 -22.66 21.21
N GLU A 91 2.34 -23.62 20.97
CA GLU A 91 1.72 -24.43 22.02
C GLU A 91 2.81 -25.28 22.72
N PRO A 92 3.11 -25.05 24.03
CA PRO A 92 4.26 -25.67 24.70
C PRO A 92 4.26 -27.20 24.68
N THR A 93 3.10 -27.85 24.60
CA THR A 93 3.01 -29.31 24.52
C THR A 93 3.43 -29.90 23.17
N CYS A 94 3.61 -29.06 22.13
CA CYS A 94 4.00 -29.45 20.78
C CYS A 94 5.47 -29.14 20.44
N GLU A 95 6.28 -28.75 21.43
CA GLU A 95 7.67 -28.36 21.21
C GLU A 95 8.59 -29.57 20.89
N THR A 96 9.07 -29.63 19.64
CA THR A 96 10.09 -30.59 19.20
C THR A 96 11.48 -29.95 19.16
N ALA A 97 12.54 -30.78 19.14
CA ALA A 97 13.90 -30.27 18.96
C ALA A 97 14.13 -29.57 17.61
N ARG A 98 13.39 -29.94 16.55
CA ARG A 98 13.45 -29.28 15.24
C ARG A 98 12.72 -27.93 15.28
N MET A 99 11.54 -27.88 15.90
CA MET A 99 10.76 -26.65 16.08
C MET A 99 11.52 -25.62 16.91
N ARG A 100 12.17 -26.03 18.02
CA ARG A 100 13.01 -25.12 18.81
C ARG A 100 14.17 -24.56 17.99
N ALA A 101 14.89 -25.41 17.24
CA ALA A 101 16.00 -24.96 16.39
C ALA A 101 15.55 -23.99 15.28
N TYR A 102 14.34 -24.15 14.75
CA TYR A 102 13.71 -23.20 13.82
C TYR A 102 13.39 -21.87 14.53
N LEU A 103 12.72 -21.89 15.68
CA LEU A 103 12.38 -20.69 16.47
C LEU A 103 13.62 -19.89 16.89
N ASP A 104 14.67 -20.58 17.38
CA ASP A 104 15.97 -19.98 17.75
C ASP A 104 16.68 -19.33 16.56
N ALA A 105 16.32 -19.69 15.32
CA ALA A 105 16.90 -19.17 14.09
C ALA A 105 16.08 -18.06 13.42
N LEU A 106 14.92 -17.67 13.97
CA LEU A 106 14.12 -16.54 13.48
C LEU A 106 14.62 -15.20 14.08
N PRO A 107 14.64 -14.09 13.31
CA PRO A 107 15.07 -12.78 13.79
C PRO A 107 13.95 -12.02 14.55
N ILE A 108 13.06 -12.73 15.24
CA ILE A 108 11.82 -12.19 15.84
C ILE A 108 11.62 -12.72 17.25
N GLU A 109 10.70 -12.10 18.00
CA GLU A 109 10.27 -12.63 19.28
C GLU A 109 9.53 -13.97 19.11
N ASN A 110 9.88 -14.95 19.94
CA ASN A 110 9.10 -16.18 20.07
C ASN A 110 8.68 -16.39 21.53
N ALA A 111 7.46 -16.90 21.72
CA ALA A 111 6.83 -17.06 23.03
C ALA A 111 5.85 -18.26 23.04
N PRO A 112 5.42 -18.73 24.23
CA PRO A 112 4.28 -19.64 24.35
C PRO A 112 3.01 -19.07 23.69
N MET A 113 2.09 -19.95 23.28
CA MET A 113 0.77 -19.54 22.78
C MET A 113 0.01 -18.70 23.83
N PRO A 114 -0.37 -17.45 23.50
CA PRO A 114 -1.07 -16.57 24.43
C PRO A 114 -2.57 -16.90 24.52
N THR A 115 -3.25 -16.31 25.50
CA THR A 115 -4.70 -16.16 25.49
C THR A 115 -5.15 -15.15 24.44
N GLN A 116 -6.45 -15.12 24.09
CA GLN A 116 -6.99 -14.11 23.16
C GLN A 116 -6.76 -12.68 23.67
N GLU A 117 -6.96 -12.43 24.98
CA GLU A 117 -6.76 -11.09 25.58
C GLU A 117 -5.30 -10.61 25.43
N GLU A 118 -4.33 -11.52 25.58
CA GLU A 118 -2.91 -11.24 25.39
C GLU A 118 -2.55 -11.04 23.90
N ALA A 119 -3.17 -11.78 22.98
CA ALA A 119 -2.99 -11.60 21.53
C ALA A 119 -3.60 -10.27 21.03
N ASP A 120 -4.78 -9.90 21.55
CA ASP A 120 -5.45 -8.62 21.29
C ASP A 120 -4.61 -7.44 21.84
N ALA A 121 -4.06 -7.59 23.04
CA ALA A 121 -3.13 -6.62 23.62
C ALA A 121 -1.85 -6.48 22.78
N TRP A 122 -1.26 -7.60 22.34
CA TRP A 122 -0.11 -7.59 21.42
C TRP A 122 -0.44 -6.85 20.11
N ALA A 123 -1.60 -7.13 19.51
CA ALA A 123 -2.05 -6.45 18.30
C ALA A 123 -2.21 -4.94 18.53
N SER A 124 -2.87 -4.54 19.61
CA SER A 124 -3.07 -3.13 19.96
C SER A 124 -1.73 -2.39 20.16
N ASP A 125 -0.84 -2.95 20.96
CA ASP A 125 0.43 -2.28 21.30
C ASP A 125 1.38 -2.17 20.10
N HIS A 126 1.41 -3.18 19.22
CA HIS A 126 2.24 -3.17 18.01
C HIS A 126 1.63 -2.41 16.83
N THR A 127 0.37 -1.95 16.95
CA THR A 127 -0.33 -1.17 15.90
C THR A 127 -0.71 0.26 16.34
N ASP A 128 -0.12 0.78 17.41
CA ASP A 128 -0.48 2.08 18.03
C ASP A 128 -2.02 2.19 18.30
N GLY A 129 -2.67 1.06 18.59
CA GLY A 129 -4.11 0.92 18.86
C GLY A 129 -5.02 0.90 17.63
N MET A 130 -4.47 0.78 16.41
CA MET A 130 -5.25 0.73 15.15
C MET A 130 -5.93 -0.63 14.93
N VAL A 131 -5.28 -1.73 15.32
CA VAL A 131 -5.84 -3.09 15.34
C VAL A 131 -5.99 -3.50 16.81
N LYS A 132 -7.22 -3.59 17.31
CA LYS A 132 -7.50 -3.83 18.74
C LYS A 132 -7.77 -5.29 19.08
N GLU A 133 -8.11 -6.08 18.08
CA GLU A 133 -8.50 -7.48 18.17
C GLU A 133 -7.58 -8.24 17.20
N PHE A 134 -6.97 -9.33 17.65
CA PHE A 134 -6.10 -10.15 16.83
C PHE A 134 -6.94 -10.88 15.77
N PRO A 135 -6.49 -10.99 14.50
CA PRO A 135 -7.32 -11.49 13.40
C PRO A 135 -7.81 -12.94 13.54
N ILE A 136 -7.19 -13.73 14.43
CA ILE A 136 -7.51 -15.14 14.66
C ILE A 136 -8.18 -15.27 16.03
N ASP A 137 -9.32 -15.95 16.07
CA ASP A 137 -9.97 -16.41 17.30
C ASP A 137 -9.23 -17.67 17.82
N LEU A 138 -8.25 -17.46 18.69
CA LEU A 138 -7.39 -18.51 19.27
C LEU A 138 -8.14 -19.39 20.27
N GLU A 139 -9.32 -18.97 20.75
CA GLU A 139 -10.18 -19.82 21.61
C GLU A 139 -10.98 -20.83 20.77
N ARG A 140 -11.40 -20.45 19.56
CA ARG A 140 -12.13 -21.34 18.64
C ARG A 140 -11.22 -22.19 17.78
N VAL A 141 -10.05 -21.69 17.41
CA VAL A 141 -9.08 -22.46 16.61
C VAL A 141 -7.98 -22.97 17.52
N THR A 142 -7.87 -24.29 17.64
CA THR A 142 -6.76 -24.95 18.34
C THR A 142 -5.46 -24.85 17.52
N ALA A 143 -4.93 -23.64 17.41
CA ALA A 143 -3.67 -23.35 16.75
C ALA A 143 -2.51 -23.91 17.60
N LEU A 144 -1.68 -24.77 17.00
CA LEU A 144 -0.49 -25.31 17.67
C LEU A 144 0.74 -24.41 17.46
N PHE A 145 0.70 -23.60 16.41
CA PHE A 145 1.70 -22.61 16.05
C PHE A 145 0.99 -21.42 15.41
N THR A 146 1.49 -20.20 15.62
CA THR A 146 1.01 -18.99 14.96
C THR A 146 2.20 -18.09 14.66
N LEU A 147 2.29 -17.60 13.43
CA LEU A 147 3.24 -16.56 13.05
C LEU A 147 2.45 -15.36 12.57
N ALA A 148 2.65 -14.21 13.21
CA ALA A 148 1.96 -12.97 12.87
C ALA A 148 2.97 -11.88 12.49
N THR A 149 2.57 -11.03 11.55
CA THR A 149 3.22 -9.74 11.28
C THR A 149 2.22 -8.62 11.51
N ALA A 150 2.69 -7.52 12.12
CA ALA A 150 1.96 -6.27 12.22
C ALA A 150 2.76 -5.20 11.49
N LEU A 151 2.11 -4.55 10.52
CA LEU A 151 2.65 -3.40 9.80
C LEU A 151 1.70 -2.23 9.98
N VAL A 152 2.21 -1.11 10.48
CA VAL A 152 1.46 0.14 10.64
C VAL A 152 2.28 1.33 10.21
N THR A 153 1.61 2.26 9.52
CA THR A 153 2.15 3.58 9.19
C THR A 153 1.19 4.66 9.65
N LYS A 154 1.76 5.72 10.24
CA LYS A 154 1.03 6.88 10.75
C LYS A 154 1.83 8.13 10.41
N VAL A 155 1.51 8.76 9.28
CA VAL A 155 2.31 9.83 8.70
C VAL A 155 1.49 11.08 8.38
N VAL A 156 2.09 12.24 8.62
CA VAL A 156 1.51 13.55 8.32
C VAL A 156 1.94 13.98 6.92
N TRP A 157 1.03 14.52 6.11
CA TRP A 157 1.41 15.04 4.78
C TRP A 157 2.37 16.22 4.93
N LEU A 158 3.40 16.30 4.09
CA LEU A 158 4.29 17.47 4.05
C LEU A 158 3.52 18.75 3.64
N THR A 159 2.45 18.60 2.87
CA THR A 159 1.45 19.64 2.60
C THR A 159 0.05 19.09 2.88
N PRO A 160 -0.73 19.64 3.84
CA PRO A 160 -2.12 19.25 4.05
C PRO A 160 -3.02 19.50 2.83
N LEU A 161 -4.08 18.70 2.70
CA LEU A 161 -5.11 18.83 1.68
C LEU A 161 -6.19 19.82 2.15
N ALA A 162 -6.75 20.61 1.23
CA ALA A 162 -7.81 21.56 1.55
C ALA A 162 -9.20 20.90 1.45
N GLU A 163 -10.10 21.16 2.38
CA GLU A 163 -11.51 20.75 2.24
C GLU A 163 -12.24 21.61 1.20
N VAL A 164 -13.02 20.95 0.34
CA VAL A 164 -13.84 21.57 -0.72
C VAL A 164 -15.21 20.89 -0.81
N PRO A 165 -16.23 21.50 -1.45
CA PRO A 165 -17.51 20.83 -1.69
C PRO A 165 -17.34 19.57 -2.54
N ALA A 166 -18.05 18.49 -2.21
CA ALA A 166 -17.96 17.20 -2.92
C ALA A 166 -18.26 17.30 -4.43
N ALA A 167 -19.06 18.27 -4.85
CA ALA A 167 -19.31 18.59 -6.27
C ALA A 167 -18.01 18.84 -7.09
N HIS A 168 -16.89 19.16 -6.44
CA HIS A 168 -15.58 19.30 -7.10
C HIS A 168 -15.02 17.96 -7.62
N LEU A 169 -15.44 16.81 -7.06
CA LEU A 169 -15.18 15.47 -7.59
C LEU A 169 -15.80 15.27 -8.99
N GLY A 170 -16.73 16.14 -9.41
CA GLY A 170 -17.54 15.92 -10.62
C GLY A 170 -18.62 14.86 -10.38
N PRO A 171 -19.45 14.55 -11.38
CA PRO A 171 -20.47 13.52 -11.24
C PRO A 171 -19.84 12.13 -11.25
N GLY A 172 -20.28 11.29 -10.33
CA GLY A 172 -19.77 9.96 -10.04
C GLY A 172 -20.29 9.51 -8.69
N PRO A 173 -20.24 8.21 -8.37
CA PRO A 173 -20.89 7.65 -7.19
C PRO A 173 -20.42 8.30 -5.87
N PHE A 174 -19.21 8.83 -5.81
CA PHE A 174 -18.71 9.45 -4.57
C PHE A 174 -19.25 10.86 -4.34
N ALA A 175 -19.60 11.61 -5.39
CA ALA A 175 -20.18 12.94 -5.25
C ALA A 175 -21.64 12.90 -4.77
N ASP A 176 -22.34 11.78 -4.97
CA ASP A 176 -23.70 11.54 -4.49
C ASP A 176 -23.73 11.05 -3.02
N LEU A 177 -22.60 10.57 -2.50
CA LEU A 177 -22.44 10.05 -1.12
C LEU A 177 -21.87 11.06 -0.13
N LEU A 178 -21.27 12.15 -0.61
CA LEU A 178 -20.50 13.10 0.20
C LEU A 178 -21.02 14.54 0.07
N THR A 179 -20.81 15.32 1.12
CA THR A 179 -20.98 16.79 1.12
C THR A 179 -19.66 17.53 0.89
N ARG A 180 -18.55 16.97 1.38
CA ARG A 180 -17.19 17.52 1.25
C ARG A 180 -16.21 16.50 0.66
N ALA A 181 -15.12 17.01 0.10
CA ALA A 181 -14.00 16.25 -0.44
C ALA A 181 -12.68 16.98 -0.12
N LEU A 182 -11.55 16.35 -0.43
CA LEU A 182 -10.21 16.86 -0.23
C LEU A 182 -9.61 17.33 -1.57
N GLN A 183 -8.86 18.44 -1.55
CA GLN A 183 -8.20 19.00 -2.71
C GLN A 183 -6.68 19.07 -2.50
N ALA A 184 -5.94 18.36 -3.36
CA ALA A 184 -4.50 18.43 -3.47
C ALA A 184 -4.12 19.49 -4.50
N HIS A 185 -3.34 20.50 -4.10
CA HIS A 185 -2.77 21.47 -5.04
C HIS A 185 -1.39 21.02 -5.52
N ALA A 186 -1.12 21.14 -6.83
CA ALA A 186 0.17 20.75 -7.40
C ALA A 186 1.33 21.51 -6.73
N SER A 187 2.29 20.76 -6.21
CA SER A 187 3.43 21.30 -5.44
C SER A 187 4.59 20.29 -5.46
N ALA A 188 5.70 20.59 -4.79
CA ALA A 188 6.79 19.63 -4.60
C ALA A 188 6.36 18.37 -3.81
N HIS A 189 5.29 18.47 -3.00
CA HIS A 189 4.79 17.40 -2.13
C HIS A 189 3.52 16.72 -2.66
N HIS A 190 2.90 17.28 -3.70
CA HIS A 190 1.74 16.71 -4.40
C HIS A 190 1.99 16.76 -5.90
N ARG A 191 2.42 15.63 -6.48
CA ARG A 191 2.60 15.50 -7.94
C ARG A 191 1.30 15.01 -8.56
N LEU A 192 0.83 15.70 -9.60
CA LEU A 192 -0.40 15.40 -10.32
C LEU A 192 -0.07 15.12 -11.78
N THR A 193 -0.60 14.04 -12.34
CA THR A 193 -0.26 13.59 -13.70
C THR A 193 -1.44 12.85 -14.33
N ILE A 194 -1.59 12.94 -15.66
CA ILE A 194 -2.29 11.90 -16.42
C ILE A 194 -1.19 11.02 -17.01
N SER A 195 -1.21 9.73 -16.69
CA SER A 195 -0.13 8.79 -17.01
C SER A 195 -0.59 7.73 -17.99
N ASP A 196 0.26 7.37 -18.95
CA ASP A 196 0.02 6.22 -19.81
C ASP A 196 0.30 4.90 -19.03
N SER A 197 -0.64 3.96 -19.10
CA SER A 197 -0.59 2.66 -18.41
C SER A 197 -1.18 1.53 -19.27
N ALA A 198 -1.07 0.29 -18.79
CA ALA A 198 -1.70 -0.88 -19.44
C ALA A 198 -3.24 -0.76 -19.56
N VAL A 199 -3.90 0.01 -18.69
CA VAL A 199 -5.34 0.30 -18.73
C VAL A 199 -5.65 1.65 -19.41
N GLY A 200 -4.76 2.10 -20.30
CA GLY A 200 -4.87 3.41 -20.96
C GLY A 200 -4.43 4.58 -20.06
N PRO A 201 -4.82 5.82 -20.40
CA PRO A 201 -4.44 6.99 -19.61
C PRO A 201 -5.16 7.03 -18.26
N VAL A 202 -4.42 7.18 -17.16
CA VAL A 202 -4.98 7.21 -15.79
C VAL A 202 -4.66 8.51 -15.07
N ALA A 203 -5.56 8.97 -14.20
CA ALA A 203 -5.29 10.09 -13.31
C ALA A 203 -4.45 9.62 -12.11
N VAL A 204 -3.32 10.30 -11.87
CA VAL A 204 -2.37 9.98 -10.80
C VAL A 204 -2.21 11.17 -9.86
N HIS A 205 -2.32 10.91 -8.55
CA HIS A 205 -1.92 11.82 -7.47
C HIS A 205 -0.88 11.11 -6.60
N GLU A 206 0.32 11.67 -6.51
CA GLU A 206 1.33 11.26 -5.55
C GLU A 206 1.40 12.27 -4.41
N ALA A 207 1.19 11.82 -3.16
CA ALA A 207 1.35 12.59 -1.95
C ALA A 207 2.61 12.15 -1.19
N MET A 208 3.43 13.13 -0.77
CA MET A 208 4.64 12.89 0.01
C MET A 208 4.38 13.15 1.51
N ALA A 209 4.79 12.19 2.33
CA ALA A 209 4.90 12.30 3.77
C ALA A 209 6.35 11.98 4.19
N ASP A 210 6.67 12.14 5.47
CA ASP A 210 7.99 11.73 5.97
C ASP A 210 8.13 10.20 5.88
N GLY A 211 9.17 9.73 5.19
CA GLY A 211 9.43 8.31 4.94
C GLY A 211 8.38 7.53 4.10
N LEU A 212 7.33 8.16 3.57
CA LEU A 212 6.28 7.47 2.81
C LEU A 212 5.79 8.28 1.60
N ARG A 213 5.65 7.62 0.44
CA ARG A 213 4.98 8.14 -0.75
C ARG A 213 3.68 7.38 -0.97
N VAL A 214 2.55 8.08 -1.03
CA VAL A 214 1.24 7.48 -1.30
C VAL A 214 0.79 7.86 -2.71
N VAL A 215 0.54 6.86 -3.55
CA VAL A 215 0.18 7.01 -4.96
C VAL A 215 -1.26 6.56 -5.16
N SER A 216 -2.14 7.48 -5.56
CA SER A 216 -3.54 7.23 -5.90
C SER A 216 -3.72 7.22 -7.41
N VAL A 217 -4.33 6.16 -7.97
CA VAL A 217 -4.50 5.96 -9.42
C VAL A 217 -5.96 5.65 -9.76
N SER A 218 -6.54 6.46 -10.66
CA SER A 218 -7.92 6.36 -11.10
C SER A 218 -7.99 6.20 -12.63
N ALA A 219 -8.50 5.05 -13.07
CA ALA A 219 -8.65 4.65 -14.47
C ALA A 219 -10.10 4.78 -14.96
N ASP A 220 -10.40 4.35 -16.19
CA ASP A 220 -11.79 4.25 -16.64
C ASP A 220 -12.56 3.22 -15.77
N PRO A 221 -13.76 3.55 -15.23
CA PRO A 221 -14.59 2.63 -14.44
C PRO A 221 -14.97 1.31 -15.12
N ALA A 222 -14.74 1.16 -16.43
CA ALA A 222 -14.89 -0.10 -17.15
C ALA A 222 -13.78 -1.15 -16.85
N HIS A 223 -12.64 -0.73 -16.30
CA HIS A 223 -11.55 -1.65 -15.93
C HIS A 223 -11.81 -2.38 -14.60
N SER A 224 -11.25 -3.58 -14.45
CA SER A 224 -11.39 -4.31 -13.20
C SER A 224 -10.50 -3.71 -12.09
N PRO A 225 -10.87 -3.86 -10.79
CA PRO A 225 -10.02 -3.43 -9.68
C PRO A 225 -8.60 -3.99 -9.75
N ALA A 226 -8.45 -5.24 -10.19
CA ALA A 226 -7.16 -5.90 -10.32
C ALA A 226 -6.26 -5.21 -11.38
N ASP A 227 -6.81 -4.84 -12.54
CA ASP A 227 -6.06 -4.16 -13.59
C ASP A 227 -5.60 -2.76 -13.13
N VAL A 228 -6.47 -2.04 -12.41
CA VAL A 228 -6.15 -0.70 -11.89
C VAL A 228 -5.14 -0.77 -10.74
N LEU A 229 -5.22 -1.77 -9.87
CA LEU A 229 -4.23 -2.03 -8.82
C LEU A 229 -2.87 -2.43 -9.41
N ALA A 230 -2.83 -3.24 -10.48
CA ALA A 230 -1.59 -3.57 -11.17
C ALA A 230 -0.92 -2.32 -11.77
N ALA A 231 -1.69 -1.49 -12.49
CA ALA A 231 -1.21 -0.21 -13.01
C ALA A 231 -0.76 0.76 -11.89
N ALA A 232 -1.42 0.72 -10.73
CA ALA A 232 -1.02 1.54 -9.58
C ALA A 232 0.33 1.12 -8.99
N HIS A 233 0.61 -0.19 -8.89
CA HIS A 233 1.92 -0.69 -8.45
C HIS A 233 3.03 -0.33 -9.45
N GLU A 234 2.80 -0.53 -10.75
CA GLU A 234 3.73 -0.14 -11.82
C GLU A 234 4.10 1.35 -11.71
N ILE A 235 3.10 2.23 -11.66
CA ILE A 235 3.28 3.69 -11.52
C ILE A 235 3.96 4.07 -10.21
N ALA A 236 3.67 3.36 -9.10
CA ALA A 236 4.26 3.66 -7.79
C ALA A 236 5.76 3.33 -7.70
N LEU A 237 6.27 2.47 -8.58
CA LEU A 237 7.64 1.94 -8.57
C LEU A 237 8.50 2.47 -9.71
N GLU A 238 7.97 2.47 -10.94
CA GLU A 238 8.63 3.04 -12.12
C GLU A 238 8.46 4.56 -12.25
N GLY A 239 7.41 5.10 -11.63
CA GLY A 239 6.97 6.49 -11.75
C GLY A 239 5.94 6.69 -12.87
N ALA A 240 5.11 7.72 -12.73
CA ALA A 240 4.14 8.09 -13.75
C ALA A 240 4.82 8.49 -15.08
N ARG A 241 4.28 8.00 -16.20
CA ARG A 241 4.72 8.27 -17.58
C ARG A 241 3.75 9.29 -18.22
N PRO A 242 4.06 10.60 -18.23
CA PRO A 242 3.04 11.62 -18.51
C PRO A 242 2.54 11.60 -19.96
N THR A 243 1.23 11.48 -20.14
CA THR A 243 0.54 11.65 -21.43
C THR A 243 0.65 13.11 -21.90
N ASP A 244 0.75 13.35 -23.22
CA ASP A 244 0.60 14.71 -23.76
C ASP A 244 -0.83 15.23 -23.52
N LEU A 245 -0.96 16.18 -22.59
CA LEU A 245 -2.22 16.84 -22.26
C LEU A 245 -2.85 17.56 -23.46
N HIS A 246 -2.08 17.89 -24.51
CA HIS A 246 -2.60 18.46 -25.75
C HIS A 246 -3.18 17.44 -26.73
N ALA A 247 -2.81 16.15 -26.63
CA ALA A 247 -3.39 15.06 -27.41
C ALA A 247 -4.78 14.63 -26.89
N LEU A 248 -5.06 14.86 -25.60
CA LEU A 248 -6.36 14.57 -25.00
C LEU A 248 -7.48 15.51 -25.50
N PRO A 249 -8.75 15.06 -25.59
CA PRO A 249 -9.86 15.92 -25.97
C PRO A 249 -10.21 16.95 -24.88
N VAL A 250 -10.63 18.16 -25.29
CA VAL A 250 -11.19 19.15 -24.37
C VAL A 250 -12.58 18.68 -23.91
N GLY A 251 -12.88 18.84 -22.62
CA GLY A 251 -14.10 18.34 -21.99
C GLY A 251 -13.81 17.34 -20.86
N ARG A 252 -14.80 16.49 -20.57
CA ARG A 252 -14.74 15.51 -19.48
C ARG A 252 -14.10 14.20 -19.98
N GLY A 253 -13.11 13.70 -19.25
CA GLY A 253 -12.70 12.28 -19.26
C GLY A 253 -13.24 11.55 -18.04
N HIS A 254 -12.86 10.28 -17.84
CA HIS A 254 -13.37 9.48 -16.71
C HIS A 254 -12.98 10.07 -15.34
N SER A 255 -11.72 10.48 -15.17
CA SER A 255 -11.18 11.01 -13.90
C SER A 255 -10.59 12.42 -14.04
N TRP A 256 -11.00 13.19 -15.05
CA TRP A 256 -10.53 14.57 -15.25
C TRP A 256 -11.50 15.48 -16.02
N LEU A 257 -11.27 16.79 -15.93
CA LEU A 257 -11.89 17.83 -16.76
C LEU A 257 -10.80 18.67 -17.43
N ILE A 258 -10.76 18.68 -18.76
CA ILE A 258 -9.88 19.52 -19.59
C ILE A 258 -10.66 20.74 -20.08
N SER A 259 -10.05 21.92 -19.92
CA SER A 259 -10.57 23.20 -20.39
C SER A 259 -9.46 24.01 -21.07
N GLU A 260 -9.82 24.89 -21.99
CA GLU A 260 -8.88 25.83 -22.63
C GLU A 260 -9.34 27.27 -22.43
N SER A 261 -8.37 28.16 -22.26
CA SER A 261 -8.56 29.60 -22.08
C SER A 261 -7.43 30.35 -22.78
N ARG A 262 -7.62 31.63 -23.07
CA ARG A 262 -6.52 32.51 -23.51
C ARG A 262 -5.93 33.24 -22.30
N GLY A 263 -4.61 33.43 -22.32
CA GLY A 263 -3.92 34.20 -21.29
C GLY A 263 -2.42 34.25 -21.50
N PRO A 264 -1.67 34.91 -20.60
CA PRO A 264 -0.22 34.95 -20.64
C PRO A 264 0.39 33.55 -20.48
N VAL A 265 1.15 33.09 -21.48
CA VAL A 265 1.86 31.81 -21.44
C VAL A 265 3.37 32.02 -21.33
N LYS A 266 4.05 31.09 -20.65
CA LYS A 266 5.53 31.12 -20.56
C LYS A 266 6.21 30.43 -21.73
N ASP A 267 5.51 29.51 -22.38
CA ASP A 267 6.06 28.68 -23.44
C ASP A 267 6.17 29.42 -24.79
N PRO A 268 7.33 29.40 -25.48
CA PRO A 268 7.51 30.05 -26.77
C PRO A 268 6.59 29.57 -27.91
N SER A 269 6.00 28.36 -27.80
CA SER A 269 5.03 27.84 -28.78
C SER A 269 3.66 28.52 -28.71
N GLY A 270 3.41 29.34 -27.69
CA GLY A 270 2.09 29.95 -27.46
C GLY A 270 1.09 28.99 -26.81
N ARG A 271 1.52 27.84 -26.28
CA ARG A 271 0.66 26.83 -25.64
C ARG A 271 1.25 26.40 -24.29
N GLU A 272 0.43 26.41 -23.24
CA GLU A 272 0.81 25.96 -21.91
C GLU A 272 -0.26 24.97 -21.40
N ALA A 273 0.16 23.84 -20.82
CA ALA A 273 -0.73 22.87 -20.19
C ALA A 273 -0.37 22.71 -18.71
N ARG A 274 -1.38 22.61 -17.84
CA ARG A 274 -1.17 22.50 -16.38
C ARG A 274 -2.27 21.71 -15.67
N ILE A 275 -1.87 21.02 -14.61
CA ILE A 275 -2.74 20.32 -13.68
C ILE A 275 -2.66 21.02 -12.31
N PRO A 276 -3.49 22.04 -12.01
CA PRO A 276 -3.31 22.86 -10.80
C PRO A 276 -3.78 22.16 -9.52
N HIS A 277 -4.74 21.23 -9.61
CA HIS A 277 -5.24 20.48 -8.47
C HIS A 277 -5.92 19.16 -8.85
N ALA A 278 -6.00 18.25 -7.88
CA ALA A 278 -6.80 17.03 -7.89
C ALA A 278 -7.82 17.10 -6.75
N THR A 279 -9.00 16.50 -6.94
CA THR A 279 -10.00 16.33 -5.87
C THR A 279 -10.23 14.85 -5.61
N LEU A 280 -10.15 14.44 -4.34
CA LEU A 280 -10.24 13.06 -3.85
C LEU A 280 -11.13 13.00 -2.59
N PRO A 281 -11.83 11.89 -2.31
CA PRO A 281 -12.55 11.71 -1.05
C PRO A 281 -11.58 11.42 0.12
N ALA A 282 -12.03 11.62 1.36
CA ALA A 282 -11.44 10.91 2.50
C ALA A 282 -11.92 9.45 2.48
N TRP A 283 -11.22 8.55 3.18
CA TRP A 283 -11.66 7.16 3.36
C TRP A 283 -10.93 6.50 4.53
N SER A 284 -11.52 5.46 5.10
CA SER A 284 -10.88 4.52 6.00
C SER A 284 -11.23 3.10 5.58
N ALA A 285 -10.26 2.20 5.66
CA ALA A 285 -10.42 0.78 5.37
C ALA A 285 -9.87 -0.01 6.56
N SER A 286 -10.65 -1.00 7.01
CA SER A 286 -10.19 -2.08 7.87
C SER A 286 -10.56 -3.38 7.18
N SER A 287 -9.62 -4.30 7.07
CA SER A 287 -9.83 -5.57 6.38
C SER A 287 -9.09 -6.67 7.12
N SER A 288 -9.81 -7.72 7.50
CA SER A 288 -9.25 -8.95 8.06
C SER A 288 -9.48 -10.09 7.07
N HIS A 289 -8.42 -10.85 6.78
CA HIS A 289 -8.40 -11.87 5.76
C HIS A 289 -7.75 -13.15 6.27
N ASP A 290 -8.44 -14.29 6.16
CA ASP A 290 -7.80 -15.60 6.25
C ASP A 290 -7.05 -15.86 4.94
N LEU A 291 -5.73 -15.91 5.03
CA LEU A 291 -4.82 -16.06 3.90
C LEU A 291 -4.69 -17.52 3.42
N VAL A 292 -5.16 -18.49 4.23
CA VAL A 292 -5.23 -19.90 3.85
C VAL A 292 -6.48 -20.16 3.01
N GLU A 293 -7.63 -19.59 3.41
CA GLU A 293 -8.89 -19.71 2.67
C GLU A 293 -8.92 -18.87 1.38
N LEU A 294 -8.19 -17.74 1.31
CA LEU A 294 -8.16 -16.87 0.13
C LEU A 294 -7.59 -17.55 -1.13
N GLY A 295 -6.68 -18.52 -1.00
CA GLY A 295 -6.21 -19.32 -2.14
C GLY A 295 -4.86 -20.00 -1.94
N SER A 296 -4.76 -21.24 -2.44
CA SER A 296 -3.52 -22.05 -2.47
C SER A 296 -2.31 -21.30 -3.06
N ASP A 297 -2.59 -20.47 -4.06
CA ASP A 297 -1.63 -19.77 -4.92
C ASP A 297 -0.87 -18.65 -4.16
N LEU A 298 -1.32 -18.32 -2.95
CA LEU A 298 -0.67 -17.42 -2.01
C LEU A 298 0.40 -18.11 -1.16
N GLY A 299 0.58 -19.43 -1.24
CA GLY A 299 1.69 -20.17 -0.65
C GLY A 299 1.51 -20.65 0.80
N PHE A 300 0.48 -20.20 1.53
CA PHE A 300 0.29 -20.57 2.93
C PHE A 300 0.08 -22.08 3.15
N THR A 301 -0.60 -22.77 2.23
CA THR A 301 -0.75 -24.25 2.28
C THR A 301 0.59 -24.98 2.14
N ALA A 302 1.52 -24.44 1.35
CA ALA A 302 2.85 -25.01 1.16
C ALA A 302 3.71 -24.78 2.41
N ALA A 303 3.72 -23.54 2.93
CA ALA A 303 4.42 -23.18 4.16
C ALA A 303 3.93 -23.98 5.39
N GLY A 304 2.62 -24.17 5.53
CA GLY A 304 2.02 -25.02 6.57
C GLY A 304 2.43 -26.49 6.48
N THR A 305 2.68 -26.99 5.26
CA THR A 305 3.18 -28.35 5.04
C THR A 305 4.61 -28.54 5.54
N MET A 306 5.45 -27.50 5.40
CA MET A 306 6.81 -27.48 5.96
C MET A 306 6.78 -27.40 7.50
N LEU A 307 5.95 -26.51 8.07
CA LEU A 307 5.74 -26.39 9.52
C LEU A 307 5.30 -27.72 10.18
N ARG A 308 4.36 -28.44 9.57
CA ARG A 308 3.91 -29.77 10.07
C ARG A 308 5.05 -30.79 10.17
N ALA A 309 6.03 -30.73 9.26
CA ALA A 309 7.20 -31.60 9.30
C ALA A 309 8.14 -31.30 10.46
N LEU A 310 8.15 -30.06 10.99
CA LEU A 310 8.90 -29.71 12.21
C LEU A 310 8.18 -30.15 13.49
N LEU A 311 6.85 -30.07 13.51
CA LEU A 311 6.02 -30.39 14.68
C LEU A 311 5.75 -31.90 14.87
N ASP A 312 6.10 -32.75 13.89
CA ASP A 312 5.77 -34.18 13.84
C ASP A 312 4.25 -34.47 14.08
N THR A 313 3.37 -33.52 13.73
CA THR A 313 1.92 -33.57 14.01
C THR A 313 1.05 -33.02 12.86
N ALA A 314 -0.21 -33.43 12.83
CA ALA A 314 -1.21 -32.89 11.92
C ALA A 314 -1.87 -31.62 12.51
N ALA A 315 -1.18 -30.48 12.40
CA ALA A 315 -1.71 -29.18 12.77
C ALA A 315 -2.68 -28.62 11.71
N VAL A 316 -3.66 -27.84 12.15
CA VAL A 316 -4.46 -26.93 11.30
C VAL A 316 -3.62 -25.68 11.05
N ASP A 317 -3.43 -25.31 9.78
CA ASP A 317 -2.78 -24.06 9.42
C ASP A 317 -3.76 -22.91 9.62
N VAL A 318 -3.31 -21.84 10.27
CA VAL A 318 -4.03 -20.55 10.27
C VAL A 318 -3.03 -19.47 9.95
N ALA A 319 -3.35 -18.65 8.95
CA ALA A 319 -2.63 -17.44 8.64
C ALA A 319 -3.66 -16.37 8.34
N ALA A 320 -3.64 -15.27 9.09
CA ALA A 320 -4.56 -14.18 8.88
C ALA A 320 -3.85 -12.83 8.94
N GLN A 321 -4.37 -11.86 8.18
CA GLN A 321 -3.86 -10.50 8.16
C GLN A 321 -4.99 -9.53 8.46
N THR A 322 -4.78 -8.63 9.41
CA THR A 322 -5.53 -7.36 9.48
C THR A 322 -4.68 -6.25 8.91
N ALA A 323 -5.26 -5.45 8.03
CA ALA A 323 -4.70 -4.17 7.58
C ALA A 323 -5.71 -3.05 7.86
N VAL A 324 -5.20 -1.91 8.34
CA VAL A 324 -5.99 -0.69 8.59
C VAL A 324 -5.28 0.49 7.94
N ALA A 325 -6.04 1.28 7.19
CA ALA A 325 -5.55 2.46 6.49
C ALA A 325 -6.58 3.58 6.53
N ARG A 326 -6.12 4.84 6.61
CA ARG A 326 -6.99 6.00 6.54
C ARG A 326 -6.33 7.17 5.85
N PHE A 327 -7.04 7.76 4.89
CA PHE A 327 -6.61 8.93 4.14
C PHE A 327 -7.50 10.12 4.51
N HIS A 328 -6.91 11.20 5.04
CA HIS A 328 -7.64 12.41 5.42
C HIS A 328 -6.82 13.69 5.18
N ALA A 329 -7.40 14.85 5.51
CA ALA A 329 -6.87 16.16 5.16
C ALA A 329 -5.43 16.43 5.65
N LYS A 330 -5.03 15.88 6.80
CA LYS A 330 -3.74 16.20 7.44
C LYS A 330 -2.67 15.12 7.25
N GLY A 331 -3.05 13.91 6.83
CA GLY A 331 -2.12 12.80 6.70
C GLY A 331 -2.77 11.47 6.36
N PHE A 332 -1.96 10.44 6.51
CA PHE A 332 -2.34 9.07 6.76
C PHE A 332 -2.23 8.86 8.29
N GLU A 333 -3.19 9.45 9.02
CA GLU A 333 -3.28 9.71 10.49
C GLU A 333 -2.26 10.71 11.13
N ALA A 334 -2.76 11.64 11.96
CA ALA A 334 -2.24 13.03 12.14
C ALA A 334 -1.27 13.25 13.34
N ALA A 335 -0.63 14.41 13.60
CA ALA A 335 -0.80 15.84 13.18
C ALA A 335 0.55 16.64 13.31
N ALA A 336 0.76 17.96 13.06
CA ALA A 336 -0.14 19.14 13.01
C ALA A 336 0.34 20.27 12.02
N VAL A 337 0.60 21.53 12.46
CA VAL A 337 0.69 22.73 11.54
C VAL A 337 1.74 23.81 11.91
N THR A 338 2.49 24.30 10.91
CA THR A 338 2.87 25.74 10.74
C THR A 338 3.23 26.00 9.27
N ALA A 339 2.82 27.14 8.69
CA ALA A 339 3.22 27.56 7.35
C ALA A 339 3.49 29.07 7.27
N TYR A 340 4.49 29.47 6.49
CA TYR A 340 4.85 30.87 6.21
C TYR A 340 5.07 31.06 4.71
N ALA A 341 4.53 32.13 4.14
CA ALA A 341 4.72 32.49 2.74
C ALA A 341 5.10 33.96 2.59
N ALA A 342 6.22 34.22 1.91
CA ALA A 342 6.65 35.55 1.51
C ALA A 342 6.54 35.72 -0.02
N ALA A 343 5.75 36.69 -0.46
CA ALA A 343 5.66 37.03 -1.88
C ALA A 343 6.88 37.87 -2.31
N ARG A 344 7.55 37.47 -3.40
CA ARG A 344 8.54 38.33 -4.07
C ARG A 344 7.82 39.29 -5.02
N THR A 345 7.81 40.57 -4.70
CA THR A 345 7.37 41.63 -5.61
C THR A 345 8.45 41.90 -6.66
N GLY A 346 8.15 41.62 -7.92
CA GLY A 346 8.96 42.01 -9.08
C GLY A 346 8.05 42.34 -10.26
N ALA A 347 8.39 43.38 -11.03
CA ALA A 347 7.57 43.80 -12.17
C ALA A 347 7.53 42.69 -13.24
N PRO A 348 6.35 42.27 -13.72
CA PRO A 348 6.26 41.23 -14.73
C PRO A 348 6.79 41.73 -16.07
N ARG A 349 7.62 40.91 -16.73
CA ARG A 349 7.75 40.99 -18.20
C ARG A 349 6.39 40.62 -18.79
N LEU A 350 5.92 41.34 -19.81
CA LEU A 350 4.72 40.92 -20.55
C LEU A 350 5.03 39.56 -21.19
N ALA A 351 4.40 38.51 -20.67
CA ALA A 351 4.33 37.22 -21.32
C ALA A 351 3.38 37.33 -22.54
N PRO A 352 3.70 36.67 -23.67
CA PRO A 352 2.82 36.67 -24.83
C PRO A 352 1.47 36.01 -24.50
N GLU A 353 0.40 36.45 -25.15
CA GLU A 353 -0.88 35.73 -25.10
C GLU A 353 -0.78 34.41 -25.85
N GLY A 354 -1.32 33.35 -25.25
CA GLY A 354 -1.39 32.01 -25.82
C GLY A 354 -2.57 31.22 -25.29
N ILE A 355 -2.60 29.93 -25.60
CA ILE A 355 -3.62 28.98 -25.14
C ILE A 355 -3.13 28.31 -23.86
N ILE A 356 -3.89 28.47 -22.78
CA ILE A 356 -3.69 27.77 -21.51
C ILE A 356 -4.71 26.65 -21.42
N ARG A 357 -4.23 25.41 -21.50
CA ARG A 357 -5.01 24.18 -21.22
C ARG A 357 -4.91 23.85 -19.73
N THR A 358 -6.04 23.86 -19.03
CA THR A 358 -6.13 23.53 -17.60
C THR A 358 -6.87 22.22 -17.43
N VAL A 359 -6.23 21.27 -16.75
CA VAL A 359 -6.74 19.92 -16.47
C VAL A 359 -6.94 19.77 -14.97
N VAL A 360 -8.15 19.41 -14.52
CA VAL A 360 -8.42 19.13 -13.10
C VAL A 360 -8.66 17.63 -12.94
N LEU A 361 -7.92 16.97 -12.04
CA LEU A 361 -8.13 15.55 -11.73
C LEU A 361 -9.24 15.35 -10.71
N ARG A 362 -9.98 14.25 -10.86
CA ARG A 362 -11.25 13.98 -10.18
C ARG A 362 -11.40 12.50 -9.87
N PHE A 363 -11.17 12.13 -8.62
CA PHE A 363 -11.30 10.77 -8.11
C PHE A 363 -12.75 10.56 -7.60
N GLY A 364 -13.73 10.74 -8.50
CA GLY A 364 -15.17 10.71 -8.18
C GLY A 364 -15.82 9.32 -8.22
N HIS A 365 -15.01 8.28 -8.42
CA HIS A 365 -15.40 6.87 -8.52
C HIS A 365 -14.26 5.99 -7.97
N PRO A 366 -14.46 4.67 -7.82
CA PRO A 366 -13.45 3.79 -7.24
C PRO A 366 -12.07 3.87 -7.91
N TYR A 367 -11.03 3.76 -7.09
CA TYR A 367 -9.63 3.96 -7.47
C TYR A 367 -8.67 3.15 -6.59
N ALA A 368 -7.46 2.93 -7.08
CA ALA A 368 -6.42 2.20 -6.38
C ALA A 368 -5.48 3.16 -5.61
N VAL A 369 -4.95 2.69 -4.49
CA VAL A 369 -3.90 3.39 -3.72
C VAL A 369 -2.77 2.42 -3.41
N VAL A 370 -1.53 2.89 -3.52
CA VAL A 370 -0.31 2.16 -3.11
C VAL A 370 0.53 3.08 -2.22
N ALA A 371 0.93 2.59 -1.04
CA ALA A 371 1.81 3.27 -0.11
C ALA A 371 3.21 2.64 -0.17
N VAL A 372 4.19 3.42 -0.61
CA VAL A 372 5.57 3.01 -0.83
C VAL A 372 6.46 3.67 0.22
N ALA A 373 7.22 2.85 0.95
CA ALA A 373 8.26 3.31 1.85
C ALA A 373 9.35 4.06 1.08
N THR A 374 9.78 5.21 1.58
CA THR A 374 10.89 5.97 0.98
C THR A 374 12.03 6.12 1.97
N ALA A 375 13.25 6.10 1.45
CA ALA A 375 14.50 6.38 2.15
C ALA A 375 14.39 7.54 3.15
N PRO A 376 14.64 7.31 4.45
CA PRO A 376 14.86 8.40 5.41
C PRO A 376 16.02 9.28 4.93
N ASP A 377 15.80 10.59 4.91
CA ASP A 377 16.76 11.62 4.51
C ASP A 377 17.42 11.42 3.11
N GLY A 378 16.83 10.61 2.24
CA GLY A 378 17.39 10.27 0.91
C GLY A 378 18.64 9.38 0.95
N THR A 379 18.83 8.61 2.02
CA THR A 379 19.93 7.64 2.19
C THR A 379 19.56 6.25 1.69
N ASP A 380 20.53 5.43 1.26
CA ASP A 380 20.26 4.03 0.87
C ASP A 380 19.72 3.24 2.07
N HIS A 381 18.50 2.73 1.97
CA HIS A 381 17.77 2.10 3.07
C HIS A 381 17.04 0.85 2.58
N ALA A 382 17.02 -0.22 3.40
CA ALA A 382 16.44 -1.52 3.01
C ALA A 382 14.97 -1.44 2.54
N TRP A 383 14.24 -0.46 3.06
CA TRP A 383 12.84 -0.19 2.74
C TRP A 383 12.62 0.74 1.54
N ASP A 384 13.64 1.41 0.99
CA ASP A 384 13.41 2.40 -0.07
C ASP A 384 12.79 1.77 -1.33
N GLY A 385 11.63 2.28 -1.74
CA GLY A 385 10.87 1.75 -2.87
C GLY A 385 10.01 0.52 -2.57
N ILE A 386 9.91 0.06 -1.32
CA ILE A 386 9.08 -1.11 -0.97
C ILE A 386 7.59 -0.72 -0.84
N PRO A 387 6.66 -1.32 -1.61
CA PRO A 387 5.23 -1.12 -1.44
C PRO A 387 4.73 -1.85 -0.19
N ALA A 388 4.47 -1.12 0.89
CA ALA A 388 4.07 -1.69 2.19
C ALA A 388 2.56 -1.97 2.28
N PHE A 389 1.73 -1.12 1.66
CA PHE A 389 0.27 -1.27 1.65
C PHE A 389 -0.33 -0.92 0.30
N SER A 390 -1.48 -1.51 0.01
CA SER A 390 -2.26 -1.21 -1.17
C SER A 390 -3.75 -1.42 -0.91
N ALA A 391 -4.59 -0.58 -1.53
CA ALA A 391 -6.02 -0.51 -1.22
C ALA A 391 -6.87 -0.26 -2.47
N TRP A 392 -8.07 -0.84 -2.49
CA TRP A 392 -9.12 -0.50 -3.43
C TRP A 392 -10.16 0.38 -2.74
N VAL A 393 -10.19 1.66 -3.09
CA VAL A 393 -11.08 2.65 -2.47
C VAL A 393 -12.42 2.62 -3.21
N ALA A 394 -13.41 1.93 -2.63
CA ALA A 394 -14.76 1.84 -3.20
C ALA A 394 -15.86 2.41 -2.28
N GLN A 395 -15.55 2.70 -1.02
CA GLN A 395 -16.42 3.38 -0.07
C GLN A 395 -15.71 4.64 0.44
N PRO A 396 -16.19 5.85 0.09
CA PRO A 396 -15.60 7.08 0.58
C PRO A 396 -16.19 7.51 1.93
N GLU A 397 -15.50 8.40 2.62
CA GLU A 397 -15.92 9.01 3.88
C GLU A 397 -15.90 10.54 3.82
N GLU A 398 -16.62 11.16 4.75
CA GLU A 398 -16.52 12.59 5.03
C GLU A 398 -15.15 12.96 5.62
N PRO A 399 -14.53 14.08 5.22
CA PRO A 399 -13.37 14.65 5.91
C PRO A 399 -13.64 14.91 7.40
N ALA A 400 -12.68 14.52 8.25
CA ALA A 400 -12.77 14.58 9.72
C ALA A 400 -12.03 15.79 10.34
#